data_AF-W2IHF5-F1
#
_entry.id   AF-W2IHF5-F1
#
_cell.length_a   1.000
_cell.length_b   1.000
_cell.length_c   1.000
_cell.angle_alpha   90.00
_cell.angle_beta   90.00
_cell.angle_gamma   90.00
#
_symmetry.space_group_name_H-M   'P 1'
#
loop_
_entity.id
_entity.type
_entity.pdbx_description
1 polymer ?
#
loop_
_entity_poly.entity_id
_entity_poly.type
_entity_poly.pdbx_seq_one_letter_code
_entity_poly.pdbx_strand_id
1 'polypeptide(L)'
;MSDKKRESLASKIDEVARNQIWREQLKTEYEMESVLTPFQLNPKTLSSITLKPTQTHPADFGKVQDDQETRELAAKLRAVTKRPTEKQALPMTEAQRVGWLHDMASKGIRADMHQRMFKGRGSCDVTKFADTYCTMAGCSPFADKSTR
;
A
#
# COMPACT_ATOMS: atom_id res chain seq x y z
N MET A 1 46.37 -37.93 27.68
CA MET A 1 45.47 -36.76 27.56
C MET A 1 46.27 -35.68 26.85
N SER A 2 46.24 -35.65 25.52
CA SER A 2 46.83 -34.57 24.74
C SER A 2 45.74 -34.02 23.82
N ASP A 3 45.32 -32.80 24.13
CA ASP A 3 44.32 -32.06 23.38
C ASP A 3 44.83 -31.83 21.97
N LYS A 4 44.35 -32.65 21.02
CA LYS A 4 44.37 -32.32 19.59
C LYS A 4 43.46 -31.09 19.41
N LYS A 5 43.99 -29.91 19.76
CA LYS A 5 43.42 -28.62 19.37
C LYS A 5 43.11 -28.72 17.89
N ARG A 6 41.83 -28.54 17.54
CA ARG A 6 41.39 -28.35 16.16
C ARG A 6 42.31 -27.31 15.54
N GLU A 7 43.26 -27.72 14.71
CA GLU A 7 44.02 -26.82 13.86
C GLU A 7 42.99 -26.11 12.99
N SER A 8 42.68 -24.87 13.36
CA SER A 8 41.76 -24.03 12.62
C SER A 8 42.27 -23.94 11.19
N LEU A 9 41.42 -24.13 10.19
CA LEU A 9 41.76 -23.95 8.77
C LEU A 9 42.55 -22.65 8.49
N ALA A 10 42.37 -21.64 9.34
CA ALA A 10 43.12 -20.39 9.35
C ALA A 10 44.65 -20.52 9.52
N SER A 11 45.17 -21.58 10.16
CA SER A 11 46.62 -21.79 10.33
C SER A 11 47.27 -22.44 9.11
N LYS A 12 46.48 -22.91 8.14
CA LYS A 12 46.95 -23.51 6.88
C LYS A 12 46.95 -22.52 5.71
N ILE A 13 46.48 -21.30 5.95
CA ILE A 13 46.37 -20.25 4.94
C ILE A 13 47.57 -19.32 5.12
N ASP A 14 48.43 -19.27 4.11
CA ASP A 14 49.54 -18.32 4.04
C ASP A 14 49.02 -16.87 4.07
N GLU A 15 49.83 -15.94 4.57
CA GLU A 15 49.46 -14.53 4.68
C GLU A 15 49.14 -13.93 3.30
N VAL A 16 49.83 -14.38 2.24
CA VAL A 16 49.55 -13.99 0.86
C VAL A 16 48.17 -14.47 0.42
N ALA A 17 47.81 -15.72 0.71
CA ALA A 17 46.50 -16.27 0.40
C ALA A 17 45.38 -15.59 1.19
N ARG A 18 45.65 -15.18 2.43
CA ARG A 18 44.74 -14.39 3.25
C ARG A 18 44.47 -13.01 2.64
N ASN A 19 45.51 -12.34 2.16
CA ASN A 19 45.39 -11.06 1.45
C ASN A 19 44.66 -11.21 0.12
N GLN A 20 44.84 -12.31 -0.60
CA GLN A 20 44.12 -12.61 -1.82
C GLN A 20 42.60 -12.72 -1.56
N ILE A 21 42.21 -13.52 -0.56
CA ILE A 21 40.81 -13.69 -0.15
C ILE A 21 40.20 -12.35 0.27
N TRP A 22 40.94 -11.54 1.03
CA TRP A 22 40.49 -10.21 1.44
C TRP A 22 40.24 -9.29 0.24
N ARG A 23 41.12 -9.31 -0.76
CA ARG A 23 40.95 -8.50 -1.99
C ARG A 23 39.75 -8.95 -2.82
N GLU A 24 39.51 -10.25 -2.93
CA GLU A 24 38.34 -10.80 -3.62
C GLU A 24 37.05 -10.43 -2.88
N GLN A 25 37.04 -10.52 -1.55
CA GLN A 25 35.93 -10.10 -0.71
C GLN A 25 35.60 -8.61 -0.91
N LEU A 26 36.61 -7.74 -0.81
CA LEU A 26 36.43 -6.30 -1.04
C LEU A 26 35.94 -5.98 -2.46
N LYS A 27 36.44 -6.71 -3.47
CA LYS A 27 35.98 -6.53 -4.85
C LYS A 27 34.51 -6.93 -5.00
N THR A 28 34.12 -8.04 -4.39
CA THR A 28 32.74 -8.53 -4.40
C THR A 28 31.81 -7.56 -3.67
N GLU A 29 32.23 -7.06 -2.51
CA GLU A 29 31.49 -6.05 -1.75
C GLU A 29 31.33 -4.77 -2.56
N TYR A 30 32.39 -4.26 -3.20
CA TYR A 30 32.30 -3.05 -4.03
C TYR A 30 31.37 -3.23 -5.23
N GLU A 31 31.42 -4.39 -5.90
CA GLU A 31 30.51 -4.72 -7.01
C GLU A 31 29.06 -4.82 -6.53
N MET A 32 28.80 -5.44 -5.38
CA MET A 32 27.46 -5.61 -4.81
C MET A 32 26.88 -4.32 -4.21
N GLU A 33 27.71 -3.47 -3.61
CA GLU A 33 27.32 -2.20 -3.00
C GLU A 33 27.03 -1.14 -4.08
N SER A 34 27.64 -1.27 -5.26
CA SER A 34 27.51 -0.33 -6.38
C SER A 34 26.26 -0.48 -7.25
N VAL A 35 25.25 -1.25 -6.83
CA VAL A 35 23.98 -1.25 -7.57
C VAL A 35 23.31 0.12 -7.37
N LEU A 36 23.68 1.07 -8.25
CA LEU A 36 22.93 2.27 -8.57
C LEU A 36 21.55 1.82 -9.01
N THR A 37 20.67 1.58 -8.03
CA THR A 37 19.25 1.46 -8.33
C THR A 37 18.89 2.73 -9.08
N PRO A 38 18.35 2.65 -10.31
CA PRO A 38 17.94 3.84 -11.03
C PRO A 38 17.01 4.62 -10.10
N PHE A 39 17.20 5.93 -10.00
CA PHE A 39 16.36 6.76 -9.13
C PHE A 39 14.90 6.54 -9.52
N GLN A 40 14.15 5.88 -8.64
CA GLN A 40 12.73 5.63 -8.83
C GLN A 40 11.95 6.52 -7.88
N LEU A 41 11.01 7.28 -8.45
CA LEU A 41 10.06 8.07 -7.68
C LEU A 41 9.22 7.13 -6.80
N ASN A 42 9.11 7.43 -5.51
CA ASN A 42 8.16 6.76 -4.64
C ASN A 42 6.76 7.36 -4.87
N PRO A 43 5.81 6.63 -5.49
CA PRO A 43 4.51 7.17 -5.81
C PRO A 43 3.66 7.53 -4.58
N LYS A 44 3.98 6.99 -3.39
CA LYS A 44 3.25 7.30 -2.15
C LYS A 44 3.56 8.67 -1.59
N THR A 45 4.70 9.25 -1.95
CA THR A 45 5.16 10.55 -1.45
C THR A 45 4.93 11.68 -2.45
N LEU A 46 4.32 11.40 -3.60
CA LEU A 46 4.03 12.41 -4.61
C LEU A 46 2.77 13.20 -4.23
N SER A 47 2.88 14.53 -4.24
CA SER A 47 1.76 15.46 -4.13
C SER A 47 1.49 16.11 -5.48
N SER A 48 0.25 16.06 -5.97
CA SER A 48 -0.13 16.80 -7.16
C SER A 48 -0.26 18.29 -6.83
N ILE A 49 0.68 19.09 -7.32
CA ILE A 49 0.60 20.55 -7.24
C ILE A 49 0.10 21.04 -8.60
N THR A 50 -1.09 21.61 -8.63
CA THR A 50 -1.60 22.24 -9.84
C THR A 50 -0.83 23.52 -10.11
N LEU A 51 -0.61 23.84 -11.38
CA LEU A 51 -0.10 25.14 -11.79
C LEU A 51 -1.04 26.25 -11.32
N LYS A 52 -0.54 27.48 -11.26
CA LYS A 52 -1.36 28.63 -10.90
C LYS A 52 -2.51 28.79 -11.92
N PRO A 53 -3.70 29.24 -11.52
CA PRO A 53 -4.84 29.41 -12.44
C PRO A 53 -4.53 30.31 -13.65
N THR A 54 -3.62 31.27 -13.49
CA THR A 54 -3.15 32.16 -14.55
C THR A 54 -2.19 31.52 -15.54
N GLN A 55 -1.62 30.35 -15.23
CA GLN A 55 -0.64 29.64 -16.05
C GLN A 55 -1.27 28.57 -16.95
N THR A 56 -2.53 28.23 -16.73
CA THR A 56 -3.25 27.20 -17.49
C THR A 56 -4.43 27.82 -18.22
N HIS A 57 -4.44 27.73 -19.55
CA HIS A 57 -5.59 28.19 -20.33
C HIS A 57 -6.75 27.19 -20.17
N PRO A 58 -7.99 27.65 -19.93
CA PRO A 58 -9.10 26.75 -19.60
C PRO A 58 -9.46 25.74 -20.71
N ALA A 59 -9.15 26.05 -21.96
CA ALA A 59 -9.36 25.13 -23.09
C ALA A 59 -8.36 23.96 -23.15
N ASP A 60 -7.30 24.00 -22.34
CA ASP A 60 -6.29 22.93 -22.27
C ASP A 60 -6.58 21.92 -21.14
N PHE A 61 -7.59 22.20 -20.29
CA PHE A 61 -8.05 21.23 -19.31
C PHE A 61 -8.62 19.99 -20.01
N GLY A 62 -7.95 18.85 -19.82
CA GLY A 62 -8.35 17.56 -20.39
C GLY A 62 -7.51 17.09 -21.58
N LYS A 63 -6.61 17.93 -22.11
CA LYS A 63 -5.61 17.47 -23.09
C LYS A 63 -4.52 16.69 -22.33
N VAL A 64 -4.58 15.37 -22.40
CA VAL A 64 -3.54 14.50 -21.84
C VAL A 64 -2.33 14.56 -22.78
N GLN A 65 -1.19 15.08 -22.30
CA GLN A 65 0.08 14.91 -22.99
C GLN A 65 0.51 13.44 -22.86
N ASP A 66 0.54 12.76 -23.99
CA ASP A 66 0.78 11.31 -24.07
C ASP A 66 2.26 11.02 -24.30
N ASP A 67 3.08 11.52 -23.39
CA ASP A 67 4.52 11.31 -23.40
C ASP A 67 4.87 9.91 -22.86
N GLN A 68 5.99 9.36 -23.32
CA GLN A 68 6.45 8.04 -22.87
C GLN A 68 6.68 8.00 -21.35
N GLU A 69 7.21 9.08 -20.78
CA GLU A 69 7.47 9.20 -19.34
C GLU A 69 6.18 9.26 -18.51
N THR A 70 5.14 9.93 -19.01
CA THR A 70 3.85 10.04 -18.32
C THR A 70 3.11 8.69 -18.31
N ARG A 71 3.23 7.91 -19.41
CA ARG A 71 2.72 6.54 -19.47
C ARG A 71 3.40 5.61 -18.48
N GLU A 72 4.73 5.67 -18.37
CA GLU A 72 5.50 4.87 -17.42
C GLU A 72 5.16 5.22 -15.96
N LEU A 73 5.04 6.50 -15.66
CA LEU A 73 4.60 6.96 -14.33
C LEU A 73 3.19 6.49 -14.01
N ALA A 74 2.25 6.61 -14.96
CA ALA A 74 0.89 6.13 -14.81
C ALA A 74 0.82 4.61 -14.57
N ALA A 75 1.65 3.83 -15.26
CA ALA A 75 1.75 2.39 -15.06
C ALA A 75 2.25 2.04 -13.64
N LYS A 76 3.29 2.75 -13.15
CA LYS A 76 3.82 2.58 -11.79
C LYS A 76 2.77 2.96 -10.72
N LEU A 77 2.04 4.06 -10.92
CA LEU A 77 0.97 4.48 -10.01
C LEU A 77 -0.14 3.42 -9.92
N ARG A 78 -0.60 2.92 -11.08
CA ARG A 78 -1.59 1.84 -11.13
C ARG A 78 -1.10 0.58 -10.42
N ALA A 79 0.16 0.20 -10.62
CA ALA A 79 0.75 -0.97 -9.96
C ALA A 79 0.74 -0.85 -8.43
N VAL A 80 0.94 0.35 -7.88
CA VAL A 80 0.90 0.56 -6.43
C VAL A 80 -0.52 0.45 -5.87
N THR A 81 -1.52 0.97 -6.59
CA THR A 81 -2.93 0.90 -6.17
C THR A 81 -3.56 -0.50 -6.31
N LYS A 82 -2.93 -1.41 -7.05
CA LYS A 82 -3.42 -2.80 -7.19
C LYS A 82 -3.59 -3.47 -5.83
N ARG A 83 -4.65 -4.28 -5.71
CA ARG A 83 -4.93 -5.07 -4.51
C ARG A 83 -3.87 -6.15 -4.32
N PRO A 84 -3.60 -6.60 -3.07
CA PRO A 84 -2.65 -7.71 -2.83
C PRO A 84 -2.95 -8.97 -3.65
N THR A 85 -4.24 -9.29 -3.84
CA THR A 85 -4.74 -10.41 -4.64
C THR A 85 -4.41 -10.31 -6.14
N GLU A 86 -4.20 -9.09 -6.65
CA GLU A 86 -3.81 -8.86 -8.05
C GLU A 86 -2.28 -8.84 -8.21
N LYS A 87 -1.54 -8.62 -7.12
CA LYS A 87 -0.08 -8.57 -7.11
C LYS A 87 0.55 -9.93 -6.91
N GLN A 88 -0.08 -10.80 -6.13
CA GLN A 88 0.45 -12.09 -5.73
C GLN A 88 -0.63 -13.16 -5.91
N ALA A 89 -0.24 -14.36 -6.31
CA ALA A 89 -1.18 -15.48 -6.48
C ALA A 89 -1.69 -16.03 -5.13
N LEU A 90 -0.88 -15.93 -4.07
CA LEU A 90 -1.14 -16.49 -2.76
C LEU A 90 -0.88 -15.44 -1.66
N PRO A 91 -1.58 -15.51 -0.51
CA PRO A 91 -1.35 -14.60 0.60
C PRO A 91 0.01 -14.91 1.25
N MET A 92 0.86 -13.88 1.36
CA MET A 92 2.19 -14.01 1.96
C MET A 92 2.16 -13.86 3.48
N THR A 93 1.15 -13.21 4.04
CA THR A 93 1.02 -12.94 5.48
C THR A 93 -0.31 -13.46 6.02
N GLU A 94 -0.37 -13.72 7.33
CA GLU A 94 -1.60 -14.20 7.99
C GLU A 94 -2.73 -13.17 7.89
N ALA A 95 -2.42 -11.88 8.05
CA ALA A 95 -3.38 -10.80 7.90
C ALA A 95 -4.00 -10.76 6.49
N GLN A 96 -3.21 -11.02 5.45
CA GLN A 96 -3.71 -11.12 4.08
C GLN A 96 -4.63 -12.32 3.87
N ARG A 97 -4.40 -13.44 4.59
CA ARG A 97 -5.21 -14.66 4.46
C ARG A 97 -6.66 -14.42 4.84
N VAL A 98 -6.93 -13.63 5.88
CA VAL A 98 -8.30 -13.35 6.38
C VAL A 98 -9.17 -12.67 5.31
N GLY A 99 -8.61 -11.71 4.57
CA GLY A 99 -9.32 -10.95 3.54
C GLY A 99 -9.18 -11.47 2.11
N TRP A 100 -8.39 -12.52 1.89
CA TRP A 100 -7.95 -12.91 0.53
C TRP A 100 -9.10 -13.27 -0.41
N LEU A 101 -10.09 -14.01 0.11
CA LEU A 101 -11.25 -14.47 -0.65
C LEU A 101 -12.50 -13.60 -0.46
N HIS A 102 -12.35 -12.43 0.17
CA HIS A 102 -13.48 -11.55 0.46
C HIS A 102 -14.20 -11.08 -0.82
N ASP A 103 -13.45 -10.74 -1.87
CA ASP A 103 -14.03 -10.26 -3.13
C ASP A 103 -14.93 -11.34 -3.78
N MET A 104 -14.48 -12.60 -3.79
CA MET A 104 -15.27 -13.74 -4.26
C MET A 104 -16.54 -13.97 -3.42
N ALA A 105 -16.43 -13.84 -2.09
CA ALA A 105 -17.58 -13.97 -1.21
C ALA A 105 -18.60 -12.84 -1.41
N SER A 106 -18.13 -11.63 -1.65
CA SER A 106 -18.97 -10.42 -1.79
C SER A 106 -19.65 -10.28 -3.15
N LYS A 107 -19.14 -10.93 -4.21
CA LYS A 107 -19.70 -10.87 -5.57
C LYS A 107 -20.39 -12.18 -5.99
N GLY A 108 -20.29 -13.22 -5.18
CA GLY A 108 -20.87 -14.53 -5.49
C GLY A 108 -22.33 -14.68 -5.07
N ILE A 109 -22.89 -15.87 -5.32
CA ILE A 109 -24.27 -16.27 -5.00
C ILE A 109 -24.63 -15.99 -3.52
N ARG A 110 -23.65 -16.13 -2.62
CA ARG A 110 -23.83 -15.84 -1.18
C ARG A 110 -24.15 -14.37 -0.90
N ALA A 111 -23.63 -13.44 -1.70
CA ALA A 111 -23.92 -12.03 -1.53
C ALA A 111 -25.36 -11.69 -1.95
N ASP A 112 -25.84 -12.25 -3.07
CA ASP A 112 -27.24 -12.07 -3.49
C ASP A 112 -28.21 -12.66 -2.46
N MET A 113 -27.92 -13.86 -1.94
CA MET A 113 -28.70 -14.47 -0.86
C MET A 113 -28.67 -13.64 0.42
N HIS A 114 -27.49 -13.13 0.81
CA HIS A 114 -27.35 -12.26 1.97
C HIS A 114 -28.16 -10.99 1.81
N GLN A 115 -28.14 -10.32 0.64
CA GLN A 115 -28.95 -9.11 0.39
C GLN A 115 -30.45 -9.39 0.53
N ARG A 116 -30.94 -10.53 0.04
CA ARG A 116 -32.36 -10.91 0.17
C ARG A 116 -32.79 -11.17 1.61
N MET A 117 -31.88 -11.71 2.42
CA MET A 117 -32.15 -12.06 3.82
C MET A 117 -31.73 -10.96 4.81
N PHE A 118 -30.98 -9.96 4.35
CA PHE A 118 -30.44 -8.89 5.18
C PHE A 118 -31.57 -7.93 5.58
N LYS A 119 -32.08 -8.11 6.80
CA LYS A 119 -33.01 -7.18 7.45
C LYS A 119 -32.25 -6.30 8.43
N GLY A 120 -31.36 -5.46 7.90
CA GLY A 120 -30.67 -4.46 8.68
C GLY A 120 -31.67 -3.50 9.33
N ARG A 121 -31.34 -3.01 10.54
CA ARG A 121 -32.08 -1.91 11.16
C ARG A 121 -31.85 -0.64 10.36
N GLY A 122 -32.74 -0.35 9.42
CA GLY A 122 -32.76 0.92 8.70
C GLY A 122 -33.36 2.03 9.56
N SER A 123 -33.08 3.28 9.19
CA SER A 123 -33.78 4.43 9.74
C SER A 123 -35.26 4.39 9.32
N CYS A 124 -36.18 4.40 10.29
CA CYS A 124 -37.59 4.63 10.04
C CYS A 124 -37.89 6.14 9.94
N ASP A 125 -39.07 6.51 9.46
CA ASP A 125 -39.42 7.91 9.21
C ASP A 125 -39.37 8.78 10.47
N VAL A 126 -39.69 8.20 11.63
CA VAL A 126 -39.54 8.87 12.94
C VAL A 126 -38.07 9.17 13.24
N THR A 127 -37.17 8.22 12.99
CA THR A 127 -35.72 8.45 13.21
C THR A 127 -35.14 9.45 12.21
N LYS A 128 -35.60 9.44 10.94
CA LYS A 128 -35.20 10.44 9.95
C LYS A 128 -35.69 11.84 10.32
N PHE A 129 -36.94 11.94 10.78
CA PHE A 129 -37.50 13.18 11.28
C PHE A 129 -36.74 13.71 12.50
N ALA A 130 -36.39 12.82 13.45
CA ALA A 130 -35.61 13.22 14.61
C ALA A 130 -34.22 13.76 14.20
N ASP A 131 -33.58 13.13 13.22
CA ASP A 131 -32.26 13.52 12.72
C ASP A 131 -32.33 14.86 11.96
N THR A 132 -33.33 15.06 11.10
CA THR A 132 -33.55 16.35 10.42
C THR A 132 -33.90 17.46 11.41
N TYR A 133 -34.68 17.16 12.46
CA TYR A 133 -34.99 18.14 13.49
C TYR A 133 -33.75 18.50 14.32
N CYS A 134 -32.94 17.52 14.73
CA CYS A 134 -31.67 17.75 15.42
C CYS A 134 -30.72 18.63 14.60
N THR A 135 -30.60 18.39 13.29
CA THR A 135 -29.72 19.16 12.40
C THR A 135 -30.22 20.59 12.18
N MET A 136 -31.53 20.82 12.10
CA MET A 136 -32.10 22.16 11.91
C MET A 136 -32.21 22.97 13.20
N ALA A 137 -32.68 22.36 14.29
CA ALA A 137 -33.00 23.05 15.54
C ALA A 137 -31.87 22.98 16.58
N GLY A 138 -30.84 22.15 16.34
CA GLY A 138 -29.71 21.94 17.25
C GLY A 138 -30.08 21.18 18.53
N CYS A 139 -31.31 20.67 18.65
CA CYS A 139 -31.77 19.88 19.78
C CYS A 139 -32.71 18.77 19.29
N SER A 140 -32.84 17.70 20.08
CA SER A 140 -33.76 16.61 19.70
C SER A 140 -35.21 17.02 19.94
N PRO A 141 -36.16 16.55 19.10
CA PRO A 141 -37.58 16.85 19.28
C PRO A 141 -38.19 16.16 20.51
N PHE A 142 -37.47 15.21 21.10
CA PHE A 142 -37.88 14.46 22.29
C PHE A 142 -37.12 14.90 23.55
N ALA A 143 -36.29 15.94 23.46
CA ALA A 143 -35.57 16.47 24.62
C ALA A 143 -36.54 17.18 25.57
N ASP A 144 -36.41 16.91 26.87
CA ASP A 144 -37.26 17.54 27.88
C ASP A 144 -36.91 19.02 28.02
N LYS A 145 -37.92 19.88 27.86
CA LYS A 145 -37.79 21.34 27.94
C LYS A 145 -37.39 21.82 29.34
N SER A 146 -37.53 20.99 30.36
CA SER A 146 -37.14 21.30 31.74
C SER A 146 -35.62 21.30 31.96
N THR A 147 -34.87 20.65 31.07
CA THR A 147 -33.40 20.47 31.18
C THR A 147 -32.60 21.41 30.26
N ARG A 148 -33.26 22.43 29.71
CA ARG A 148 -32.66 23.43 28.80
C ARG A 148 -32.53 24.79 29.47
#